data_AF-A0A187NDV8-F1
#
_entry.id   AF-A0A187NDV8-F1
#
_cell.length_a   1.000
_cell.length_b   1.000
_cell.length_c   1.000
_cell.angle_alpha   90.00
_cell.angle_beta   90.00
_cell.angle_gamma   90.00
#
_symmetry.space_group_name_H-M   'P 1'
#
loop_
_entity.id
_entity.type
_entity.pdbx_description
1 polymer ?
#
loop_
_entity_poly.entity_id
_entity_poly.type
_entity_poly.pdbx_seq_one_letter_code
_entity_poly.pdbx_strand_id
1 'polypeptide(L)'
;MFDIPIPPPPRHNLPVSRAPSTPARAQHSPAGDPRGARRPRPTWQPRTPAEQWWHYSRGCAAALRAGRPPTAIQVYGPVLEPGEQALLSAEIDYSRLCGADGRYSPLPLIVAGRPAVMFGALAVQGLVNHRRKIAAAQRAATQWRWHQRCPVIVTTDRLICTTAEHGMLSFWFGTCTEFYPDLQQWTLTLGFDSTYPVRLSGPAAPALSLWSAYGVLGESWVDDPRLAALLS
;
A
#
# COMPACT_ATOMS: atom_id res chain seq x y z
N MET A 1 20.63 -13.21 19.48
CA MET A 1 19.31 -13.65 19.02
C MET A 1 18.46 -12.39 18.92
N PHE A 2 18.26 -11.87 17.70
CA PHE A 2 17.43 -10.68 17.47
C PHE A 2 16.12 -11.17 16.87
N ASP A 3 15.04 -10.97 17.63
CA ASP A 3 13.66 -11.21 17.20
C ASP A 3 13.32 -10.33 16.01
N ILE A 4 12.69 -10.91 14.98
CA ILE A 4 12.10 -10.14 13.89
C ILE A 4 10.93 -9.35 14.50
N PRO A 5 10.86 -8.02 14.31
CA PRO A 5 9.78 -7.22 14.88
C PRO A 5 8.42 -7.68 14.36
N ILE A 6 7.50 -7.98 15.27
CA ILE A 6 6.10 -8.29 14.93
C ILE A 6 5.46 -7.02 14.33
N PRO A 7 4.74 -7.10 13.19
CA PRO A 7 4.03 -5.96 12.64
C PRO A 7 3.00 -5.42 13.66
N PRO A 8 2.70 -4.09 13.66
CA PRO A 8 1.67 -3.54 14.53
C PRO A 8 0.33 -4.27 14.31
N PRO A 9 -0.41 -4.59 15.39
CA PRO A 9 -1.72 -5.22 15.25
C PRO A 9 -2.69 -4.27 14.53
N PRO A 10 -3.54 -4.79 13.61
CA PRO A 10 -4.60 -4.00 13.03
C PRO A 10 -5.58 -3.55 14.13
N ARG A 11 -5.91 -2.26 14.17
CA ARG A 11 -6.88 -1.73 15.16
C ARG A 11 -8.28 -2.22 14.83
N HIS A 12 -8.68 -3.33 15.44
CA HIS A 12 -10.09 -3.75 15.47
C HIS A 12 -10.75 -3.18 16.74
N ASN A 13 -11.71 -2.27 16.56
CA ASN A 13 -12.57 -1.79 17.63
C ASN A 13 -13.82 -2.68 17.69
N LEU A 14 -13.82 -3.75 18.50
CA LEU A 14 -15.06 -4.37 18.98
C LEU A 14 -14.85 -4.96 20.40
N PRO A 15 -15.89 -4.91 21.27
CA PRO A 15 -15.75 -5.19 22.69
C PRO A 15 -15.80 -6.69 22.96
N VAL A 16 -14.71 -7.25 23.49
CA VAL A 16 -14.73 -8.60 24.06
C VAL A 16 -14.96 -8.49 25.55
N SER A 17 -16.17 -8.85 25.99
CA SER A 17 -16.49 -9.07 27.40
C SER A 17 -15.62 -10.22 27.93
N ARG A 18 -14.70 -9.92 28.85
CA ARG A 18 -13.89 -10.94 29.56
C ARG A 18 -14.62 -11.35 30.83
N ALA A 19 -14.99 -12.63 30.94
CA ALA A 19 -15.25 -13.26 32.23
C ALA A 19 -13.92 -13.36 33.02
N PRO A 20 -13.90 -13.08 34.34
CA PRO A 20 -12.69 -13.18 35.13
C PRO A 20 -12.38 -14.63 35.49
N SER A 21 -11.32 -15.19 34.92
CA SER A 21 -10.71 -16.43 35.39
C SER A 21 -9.65 -16.09 36.45
N THR A 22 -9.93 -16.44 37.70
CA THR A 22 -8.99 -16.31 38.84
C THR A 22 -7.84 -17.30 38.68
N PRO A 23 -6.55 -16.91 38.70
CA PRO A 23 -5.47 -17.85 38.87
C PRO A 23 -5.15 -18.06 40.36
N ALA A 24 -5.01 -19.34 40.70
CA ALA A 24 -4.65 -19.83 42.01
C ALA A 24 -3.23 -19.39 42.44
N ARG A 25 -3.11 -19.10 43.73
CA ARG A 25 -1.90 -18.71 44.46
C ARG A 25 -0.92 -19.88 44.56
N ALA A 26 0.27 -19.75 43.97
CA ALA A 26 1.41 -20.63 44.24
C ALA A 26 2.51 -19.84 45.00
N GLN A 27 3.12 -20.53 45.95
CA GLN A 27 3.87 -20.00 47.08
C GLN A 27 5.33 -19.65 46.74
N HIS A 28 5.88 -18.72 47.52
CA HIS A 28 7.28 -18.31 47.57
C HIS A 28 8.20 -19.39 48.15
N SER A 29 9.45 -19.45 47.66
CA SER A 29 10.65 -19.65 48.48
C SER A 29 11.93 -19.16 47.78
N PRO A 30 12.99 -18.80 48.54
CA PRO A 30 13.78 -17.59 48.26
C PRO A 30 15.26 -17.83 47.91
N ALA A 31 15.92 -16.70 47.59
CA ALA A 31 17.35 -16.42 47.67
C ALA A 31 18.27 -16.93 46.54
N GLY A 32 18.30 -16.14 45.46
CA GLY A 32 19.42 -16.06 44.52
C GLY A 32 19.95 -14.62 44.48
N ASP A 33 21.27 -14.49 44.61
CA ASP A 33 22.15 -13.31 44.60
C ASP A 33 21.69 -12.09 43.74
N PRO A 34 21.54 -10.86 44.31
CA PRO A 34 21.04 -9.70 43.55
C PRO A 34 22.13 -8.90 42.81
N ARG A 35 23.40 -9.31 42.84
CA ARG A 35 24.51 -8.47 42.34
C ARG A 35 24.92 -8.69 40.87
N GLY A 36 23.97 -9.11 40.03
CA GLY A 36 24.19 -9.29 38.60
C GLY A 36 23.01 -8.88 37.72
N ALA A 37 22.08 -8.05 38.22
CA ALA A 37 20.95 -7.57 37.43
C ALA A 37 21.45 -6.68 36.28
N ARG A 38 21.71 -7.31 35.13
CA ARG A 38 21.90 -6.67 33.83
C ARG A 38 20.81 -5.64 33.67
N ARG A 39 21.16 -4.35 33.82
CA ARG A 39 20.23 -3.23 33.61
C ARG A 39 19.46 -3.54 32.33
N PRO A 40 18.13 -3.69 32.36
CA PRO A 40 17.36 -3.88 31.15
C PRO A 40 17.72 -2.70 30.25
N ARG A 41 18.28 -3.01 29.06
CA ARG A 41 18.50 -2.00 28.04
C ARG A 41 17.16 -1.28 27.86
N PRO A 42 17.13 0.06 27.84
CA PRO A 42 15.89 0.77 27.56
C PRO A 42 15.33 0.19 26.27
N THR A 43 14.18 -0.47 26.38
CA THR A 43 13.46 -0.98 25.23
C THR A 43 13.04 0.25 24.45
N TRP A 44 13.54 0.37 23.22
CA TRP A 44 13.11 1.46 22.34
C TRP A 44 11.59 1.36 22.16
N GLN A 45 10.89 2.45 22.46
CA GLN A 45 9.43 2.54 22.31
C GLN A 45 9.10 3.51 21.19
N PRO A 46 8.41 3.08 20.11
CA PRO A 46 7.95 3.97 19.07
C PRO A 46 6.92 4.95 19.62
N ARG A 47 7.07 6.23 19.29
CA ARG A 47 6.14 7.30 19.68
C ARG A 47 5.08 7.56 18.63
N THR A 48 5.37 7.24 17.37
CA THR A 48 4.44 7.43 16.25
C THR A 48 4.30 6.15 15.41
N PRO A 49 3.17 5.99 14.69
CA PRO A 49 3.03 4.90 13.72
C PRO A 49 4.15 4.90 12.66
N ALA A 50 4.58 6.09 12.23
CA ALA A 50 5.67 6.25 11.27
C ALA A 50 6.98 5.65 11.82
N GLU A 51 7.38 6.02 13.04
CA GLU A 51 8.56 5.45 13.69
C GLU A 51 8.47 3.92 13.80
N GLN A 52 7.31 3.40 14.19
CA GLN A 52 7.10 1.95 14.30
C GLN A 52 7.32 1.25 12.94
N TRP A 53 6.71 1.75 11.87
CA TRP A 53 6.86 1.18 10.54
C TRP A 53 8.26 1.32 9.98
N TRP A 54 8.94 2.44 10.26
CA TRP A 54 10.33 2.63 9.88
C TRP A 54 11.24 1.58 10.52
N HIS A 55 11.11 1.38 11.83
CA HIS A 55 11.89 0.39 12.56
C HIS A 55 11.57 -1.04 12.15
N TYR A 56 10.29 -1.36 11.91
CA TYR A 56 9.88 -2.63 11.32
C TYR A 56 10.56 -2.86 9.96
N SER A 57 10.49 -1.87 9.07
CA SER A 57 11.05 -1.96 7.71
C SER A 57 12.56 -2.15 7.73
N ARG A 58 13.30 -1.41 8.57
CA ARG A 58 14.74 -1.61 8.76
C ARG A 58 15.07 -2.99 9.33
N GLY A 59 14.28 -3.47 10.29
CA GLY A 59 14.44 -4.81 10.87
C GLY A 59 14.26 -5.91 9.82
N CYS A 60 13.22 -5.81 9.00
CA CYS A 60 12.96 -6.74 7.90
C CYS A 60 14.06 -6.66 6.83
N ALA A 61 14.47 -5.46 6.41
CA ALA A 61 15.54 -5.29 5.42
C ALA A 61 16.86 -5.91 5.90
N ALA A 62 17.22 -5.70 7.17
CA ALA A 62 18.40 -6.33 7.76
C ALA A 62 18.29 -7.86 7.82
N ALA A 63 17.10 -8.40 8.11
CA ALA A 63 16.86 -9.84 8.14
C ALA A 63 16.96 -10.47 6.75
N LEU A 64 16.33 -9.85 5.74
CA LEU A 64 16.39 -10.29 4.34
C LEU A 64 17.83 -10.24 3.81
N ARG A 65 18.56 -9.15 4.08
CA ARG A 65 19.99 -9.03 3.70
C ARG A 65 20.87 -10.09 4.37
N ALA A 66 20.49 -10.56 5.56
CA ALA A 66 21.16 -11.66 6.24
C ALA A 66 20.75 -13.06 5.72
N GLY A 67 19.97 -13.13 4.64
CA GLY A 67 19.50 -14.38 4.05
C GLY A 67 18.41 -15.09 4.86
N ARG A 68 17.75 -14.38 5.80
CA ARG A 68 16.64 -14.96 6.55
C ARG A 68 15.38 -14.95 5.69
N PRO A 69 14.66 -16.07 5.59
CA PRO A 69 13.43 -16.10 4.80
C PRO A 69 12.36 -15.19 5.41
N PRO A 70 11.46 -14.63 4.57
CA PRO A 70 10.28 -13.91 5.05
C PRO A 70 9.48 -14.76 6.05
N THR A 71 8.97 -14.13 7.10
CA THR A 71 8.11 -14.81 8.09
C THR A 71 6.66 -14.64 7.69
N ALA A 72 5.98 -15.75 7.38
CA ALA A 72 4.57 -15.73 7.04
C ALA A 72 3.70 -15.32 8.24
N ILE A 73 2.66 -14.55 7.95
CA ILE A 73 1.59 -14.20 8.90
C ILE A 73 0.29 -14.86 8.45
N GLN A 74 -0.61 -15.08 9.41
CA GLN A 74 -1.96 -15.51 9.08
C GLN A 74 -2.84 -14.31 8.80
N VAL A 75 -3.52 -14.34 7.65
CA VAL A 75 -4.49 -13.34 7.23
C VAL A 75 -5.83 -14.01 6.95
N TYR A 76 -6.91 -13.29 7.19
CA TYR A 76 -8.27 -13.73 6.89
C TYR A 76 -8.83 -12.91 5.73
N GLY A 77 -9.59 -13.55 4.84
CA GLY A 77 -10.26 -12.87 3.73
C GLY A 77 -9.85 -13.39 2.35
N PRO A 78 -8.68 -13.00 1.81
CA PRO A 78 -8.25 -13.42 0.48
C PRO A 78 -7.88 -14.91 0.44
N VAL A 79 -8.24 -15.57 -0.66
CA VAL A 79 -7.71 -16.89 -1.01
C VAL A 79 -6.37 -16.68 -1.71
N LEU A 80 -5.31 -17.24 -1.13
CA LEU A 80 -3.96 -17.17 -1.68
C LEU A 80 -3.73 -18.30 -2.69
N GLU A 81 -2.87 -18.06 -3.67
CA GLU A 81 -2.45 -19.09 -4.62
C GLU A 81 -1.64 -20.20 -3.92
N PRO A 82 -1.55 -21.40 -4.51
CA PRO A 82 -0.74 -22.48 -3.95
C PRO A 82 0.73 -22.04 -3.77
N GLY A 83 1.19 -22.00 -2.51
CA GLY A 83 2.55 -21.59 -2.16
C GLY A 83 2.73 -20.10 -1.89
N GLU A 84 1.73 -19.26 -2.20
CA GLU A 84 1.72 -17.83 -1.87
C GLU A 84 1.54 -17.65 -0.34
N GLN A 85 2.40 -16.83 0.26
CA GLN A 85 2.37 -16.58 1.71
C GLN A 85 2.12 -15.10 2.00
N ALA A 86 1.21 -14.80 2.93
CA ALA A 86 1.05 -13.44 3.43
C ALA A 86 2.21 -13.06 4.35
N LEU A 87 2.80 -11.88 4.11
CA LEU A 87 3.98 -11.38 4.82
C LEU A 87 3.63 -10.23 5.76
N LEU A 88 2.64 -9.43 5.36
CA LEU A 88 2.27 -8.20 6.04
C LEU A 88 0.81 -7.85 5.83
N SER A 89 0.16 -7.28 6.85
CA SER A 89 -1.15 -6.64 6.75
C SER A 89 -1.10 -5.27 7.40
N ALA A 90 -1.61 -4.24 6.71
CA ALA A 90 -1.55 -2.85 7.15
C ALA A 90 -2.71 -2.01 6.60
N GLU A 91 -2.87 -0.80 7.14
CA GLU A 91 -3.75 0.23 6.59
C GLU A 91 -2.93 1.24 5.79
N ILE A 92 -3.41 1.64 4.61
CA ILE A 92 -2.70 2.56 3.72
C ILE A 92 -3.67 3.48 2.99
N ASP A 93 -3.22 4.68 2.61
CA ASP A 93 -3.97 5.56 1.70
C ASP A 93 -3.68 5.15 0.25
N TYR A 94 -4.73 4.88 -0.51
CA TYR A 94 -4.72 4.41 -1.88
C TYR A 94 -5.21 5.50 -2.83
N SER A 95 -4.58 5.59 -4.00
CA SER A 95 -5.03 6.41 -5.12
C SER A 95 -4.54 5.82 -6.44
N ARG A 96 -5.20 6.18 -7.56
CA ARG A 96 -4.74 5.78 -8.91
C ARG A 96 -4.47 6.98 -9.80
N LEU A 97 -3.47 6.85 -10.65
CA LEU A 97 -3.15 7.88 -11.63
C LEU A 97 -4.11 7.78 -12.81
N CYS A 98 -5.07 8.71 -12.87
CA CYS A 98 -5.99 8.81 -13.99
C CYS A 98 -5.47 9.86 -14.96
N GLY A 99 -5.12 9.43 -16.17
CA GLY A 99 -4.94 10.30 -17.34
C GLY A 99 -5.86 9.78 -18.45
N ALA A 100 -6.35 10.65 -19.32
CA ALA A 100 -7.17 10.18 -20.43
C ALA A 100 -6.34 9.27 -21.34
N ASP A 101 -6.74 8.00 -21.42
CA ASP A 101 -6.46 7.19 -22.60
C ASP A 101 -6.90 8.00 -23.81
N GLY A 102 -5.98 8.28 -24.73
CA GLY A 102 -6.21 9.09 -25.93
C GLY A 102 -7.15 8.47 -26.97
N ARG A 103 -8.18 7.72 -26.56
CA ARG A 103 -9.22 7.19 -27.44
C ARG A 103 -10.52 7.93 -27.24
N TYR A 104 -10.54 9.14 -27.80
CA TYR A 104 -11.79 9.79 -28.16
C TYR A 104 -12.40 9.01 -29.33
N SER A 105 -13.45 8.23 -29.08
CA SER A 105 -14.35 7.81 -30.16
C SER A 105 -15.34 8.94 -30.40
N PRO A 106 -15.22 9.72 -31.49
CA PRO A 106 -16.31 10.62 -31.87
C PRO A 106 -17.53 9.76 -32.21
N LEU A 107 -18.63 9.96 -31.48
CA LEU A 107 -19.93 9.48 -31.93
C LEU A 107 -20.20 10.09 -33.32
N PRO A 108 -20.52 9.28 -34.36
CA PRO A 108 -20.88 9.83 -35.64
C PRO A 108 -22.20 10.58 -35.50
N LEU A 109 -22.17 11.89 -35.73
CA LEU A 109 -23.37 12.71 -35.82
C LEU A 109 -24.05 12.39 -37.16
N ILE A 110 -25.07 11.52 -37.13
CA ILE A 110 -25.96 11.31 -38.27
C ILE A 110 -26.87 12.53 -38.34
N VAL A 111 -26.56 13.47 -39.25
CA VAL A 111 -27.44 14.60 -39.58
C VAL A 111 -28.19 14.26 -40.86
N ALA A 112 -29.47 13.89 -40.71
CA ALA A 112 -30.44 13.91 -41.80
C ALA A 112 -31.21 15.24 -41.72
N GLY A 113 -30.98 16.18 -42.65
CA GLY A 113 -31.73 17.44 -42.67
C GLY A 113 -31.20 18.50 -43.64
N ARG A 114 -32.12 19.27 -44.23
CA ARG A 114 -31.96 20.13 -45.43
C ARG A 114 -31.04 21.36 -45.24
N PRO A 115 -30.34 21.86 -46.30
CA PRO A 115 -29.17 22.74 -46.17
C PRO A 115 -29.43 24.22 -45.79
N ALA A 116 -30.66 24.72 -45.83
CA ALA A 116 -30.91 26.17 -45.88
C ALA A 116 -31.11 26.88 -44.51
N VAL A 117 -31.11 26.18 -43.37
CA VAL A 117 -31.41 26.77 -42.04
C VAL A 117 -30.17 26.84 -41.11
N MET A 118 -28.97 26.53 -41.62
CA MET A 118 -27.80 26.20 -40.78
C MET A 118 -27.01 27.39 -40.20
N PHE A 119 -27.28 28.64 -40.60
CA PHE A 119 -26.39 29.79 -40.26
C PHE A 119 -26.76 30.56 -38.98
N GLY A 120 -27.96 30.38 -38.41
CA GLY A 120 -28.39 31.09 -37.19
C GLY A 120 -28.07 30.42 -35.86
N ALA A 121 -27.78 29.11 -35.84
CA ALA A 121 -27.68 28.32 -34.60
C ALA A 121 -26.23 28.06 -34.11
N LEU A 122 -25.22 28.37 -34.91
CA LEU A 122 -23.82 28.04 -34.60
C LEU A 122 -23.15 29.01 -33.59
N ALA A 123 -23.69 30.22 -33.40
CA ALA A 123 -23.10 31.22 -32.51
C ALA A 123 -23.37 30.95 -31.01
N VAL A 124 -24.46 30.27 -30.66
CA VAL A 124 -24.82 30.00 -29.24
C VAL A 124 -24.17 28.71 -28.71
N GLN A 125 -23.84 27.74 -29.56
CA GLN A 125 -23.26 26.47 -29.12
C GLN A 125 -21.74 26.52 -28.84
N GLY A 126 -21.01 27.49 -29.40
CA GLY A 126 -19.56 27.60 -29.25
C GLY A 126 -19.10 27.82 -27.79
N LEU A 127 -19.84 28.64 -27.03
CA LEU A 127 -19.47 29.00 -25.65
C LEU A 127 -19.75 27.87 -24.63
N VAL A 128 -20.79 27.08 -24.86
CA VAL A 128 -21.14 25.91 -24.02
C VAL A 128 -20.20 24.74 -24.30
N ASN A 129 -19.83 24.53 -25.58
CA ASN A 129 -18.86 23.48 -25.95
C ASN A 129 -17.46 23.78 -25.41
N HIS A 130 -17.05 25.06 -25.33
CA HIS A 130 -15.74 25.42 -24.79
C HIS A 130 -15.64 25.17 -23.27
N ARG A 131 -16.68 25.49 -22.49
CA ARG A 131 -16.73 25.16 -21.05
C ARG A 131 -16.75 23.65 -20.80
N ARG A 132 -17.48 22.88 -21.62
CA ARG A 132 -17.46 21.40 -21.56
C ARG A 132 -16.10 20.82 -22.01
N LYS A 133 -15.42 21.44 -22.98
CA LYS A 133 -14.10 21.04 -23.47
C LYS A 133 -12.99 21.37 -22.46
N ILE A 134 -13.05 22.51 -21.76
CA ILE A 134 -12.13 22.83 -20.65
C ILE A 134 -12.40 21.93 -19.45
N ALA A 135 -13.67 21.71 -19.09
CA ALA A 135 -14.01 20.80 -18.00
C ALA A 135 -13.74 19.32 -18.37
N ALA A 136 -13.72 18.96 -19.65
CA ALA A 136 -13.25 17.66 -20.14
C ALA A 136 -11.72 17.58 -20.17
N ALA A 137 -11.01 18.65 -20.53
CA ALA A 137 -9.55 18.74 -20.49
C ALA A 137 -9.01 18.73 -19.05
N GLN A 138 -9.67 19.42 -18.12
CA GLN A 138 -9.38 19.36 -16.69
C GLN A 138 -9.72 17.98 -16.09
N ARG A 139 -10.76 17.30 -16.60
CA ARG A 139 -11.04 15.90 -16.26
C ARG A 139 -10.14 14.89 -16.99
N ALA A 140 -9.42 15.32 -18.02
CA ALA A 140 -8.44 14.53 -18.76
C ALA A 140 -7.00 14.78 -18.31
N ALA A 141 -6.77 15.77 -17.44
CA ALA A 141 -5.48 16.04 -16.85
C ALA A 141 -5.05 14.85 -15.99
N THR A 142 -3.81 14.41 -16.19
CA THR A 142 -3.15 13.38 -15.38
C THR A 142 -3.21 13.78 -13.91
N GLN A 143 -4.04 13.10 -13.13
CA GLN A 143 -4.24 13.40 -11.72
C GLN A 143 -4.52 12.13 -10.90
N TRP A 144 -4.12 12.15 -9.64
CA TRP A 144 -4.45 11.10 -8.69
C TRP A 144 -5.94 11.18 -8.31
N ARG A 145 -6.66 10.06 -8.44
CA ARG A 145 -8.09 9.93 -8.07
C ARG A 145 -8.32 8.70 -7.19
N TRP A 146 -9.58 8.55 -6.75
CA TRP A 146 -10.05 7.47 -5.88
C TRP A 146 -9.25 7.38 -4.58
N HIS A 147 -9.00 8.55 -3.99
CA HIS A 147 -8.34 8.68 -2.70
C HIS A 147 -9.21 8.04 -1.62
N GLN A 148 -8.70 6.97 -1.02
CA GLN A 148 -9.38 6.28 0.08
C GLN A 148 -8.35 5.59 0.96
N ARG A 149 -8.70 5.37 2.22
CA ARG A 149 -7.91 4.52 3.09
C ARG A 149 -8.42 3.08 3.00
N CYS A 150 -7.52 2.12 2.82
CA CYS A 150 -7.88 0.71 2.70
C CYS A 150 -6.90 -0.22 3.41
N PRO A 151 -7.36 -1.41 3.82
CA PRO A 151 -6.46 -2.48 4.20
C PRO A 151 -5.68 -2.99 2.99
N VAL A 152 -4.39 -3.23 3.20
CA VAL A 152 -3.48 -3.85 2.23
C VAL A 152 -2.80 -5.05 2.87
N ILE A 153 -2.75 -6.15 2.13
CA ILE A 153 -1.99 -7.35 2.46
C ILE A 153 -0.86 -7.46 1.45
N VAL A 154 0.36 -7.66 1.94
CA VAL A 154 1.49 -8.04 1.09
C VAL A 154 1.69 -9.53 1.18
N THR A 155 1.83 -10.17 0.04
CA THR A 155 2.22 -11.58 -0.06
C THR A 155 3.59 -11.69 -0.71
N THR A 156 4.06 -12.93 -0.89
CA THR A 156 5.27 -13.20 -1.69
C THR A 156 5.11 -12.79 -3.15
N ASP A 157 3.88 -12.70 -3.67
CA ASP A 157 3.61 -12.64 -5.11
C ASP A 157 2.90 -11.35 -5.53
N ARG A 158 2.17 -10.69 -4.62
CA ARG A 158 1.33 -9.52 -4.92
C ARG A 158 1.03 -8.64 -3.72
N LEU A 159 0.51 -7.45 -4.00
CA LEU A 159 -0.24 -6.64 -3.05
C LEU A 159 -1.75 -6.88 -3.26
N ILE A 160 -2.47 -7.06 -2.17
CA ILE A 160 -3.93 -7.19 -2.17
C ILE A 160 -4.51 -6.00 -1.41
N CYS A 161 -5.23 -5.11 -2.12
CA CYS A 161 -5.90 -3.96 -1.52
C CYS A 161 -7.41 -4.15 -1.58
N THR A 162 -8.13 -3.93 -0.48
CA THR A 162 -9.60 -3.98 -0.49
C THR A 162 -10.17 -2.57 -0.49
N THR A 163 -10.63 -2.14 -1.66
CA THR A 163 -11.22 -0.82 -1.89
C THR A 163 -12.74 -0.84 -1.72
N ALA A 164 -13.34 0.30 -1.36
CA ALA A 164 -14.79 0.40 -1.20
C ALA A 164 -15.54 0.25 -2.53
N GLU A 165 -15.00 0.80 -3.62
CA GLU A 165 -15.68 0.82 -4.93
C GLU A 165 -15.49 -0.47 -5.74
N HIS A 166 -14.30 -1.09 -5.67
CA HIS A 166 -13.94 -2.22 -6.54
C HIS A 166 -13.71 -3.53 -5.79
N GLY A 167 -13.94 -3.53 -4.47
CA GLY A 167 -13.65 -4.68 -3.63
C GLY A 167 -12.15 -4.99 -3.62
N MET A 168 -11.83 -6.29 -3.63
CA MET A 168 -10.47 -6.78 -3.54
C MET A 168 -9.73 -6.67 -4.89
N LEU A 169 -8.63 -5.93 -4.90
CA LEU A 169 -7.74 -5.73 -6.04
C LEU A 169 -6.40 -6.41 -5.77
N SER A 170 -5.91 -7.18 -6.74
CA SER A 170 -4.59 -7.83 -6.70
C SER A 170 -3.62 -7.14 -7.66
N PHE A 171 -2.46 -6.74 -7.16
CA PHE A 171 -1.37 -6.13 -7.89
C PHE A 171 -0.17 -7.07 -7.89
N TRP A 172 -0.04 -7.84 -8.97
CA TRP A 172 0.97 -8.88 -9.11
C TRP A 172 2.36 -8.31 -9.39
N PHE A 173 3.36 -8.73 -8.61
CA PHE A 173 4.74 -8.27 -8.80
C PHE A 173 5.28 -8.70 -10.17
N GLY A 174 4.92 -9.89 -10.63
CA GLY A 174 5.33 -10.40 -11.95
C GLY A 174 4.79 -9.62 -13.16
N THR A 175 3.79 -8.75 -12.98
CA THR A 175 3.26 -7.88 -14.04
C THR A 175 3.58 -6.40 -13.79
N CYS A 176 4.40 -6.09 -12.79
CA CYS A 176 4.80 -4.74 -12.44
C CYS A 176 5.81 -4.22 -13.46
N THR A 177 5.49 -3.13 -14.15
CA THR A 177 6.38 -2.53 -15.16
C THR A 177 7.05 -1.26 -14.67
N GLU A 178 6.47 -0.61 -13.66
CA GLU A 178 7.08 0.56 -13.03
C GLU A 178 7.07 0.38 -11.51
N PHE A 179 8.21 0.64 -10.87
CA PHE A 179 8.37 0.56 -9.42
C PHE A 179 9.04 1.84 -8.96
N TYR A 180 8.36 2.66 -8.15
CA TYR A 180 8.84 3.94 -7.63
C TYR A 180 8.57 4.07 -6.12
N PRO A 181 9.44 3.54 -5.25
CA PRO A 181 9.40 3.82 -3.82
C PRO A 181 9.98 5.22 -3.55
N ASP A 182 9.30 5.98 -2.69
CA ASP A 182 9.79 7.23 -2.12
C ASP A 182 9.62 7.16 -0.59
N LEU A 183 10.71 6.76 0.06
CA LEU A 183 10.77 6.59 1.51
C LEU A 183 10.71 7.92 2.27
N GLN A 184 11.12 9.03 1.63
CA GLN A 184 11.10 10.35 2.27
C GLN A 184 9.69 10.91 2.33
N GLN A 185 8.91 10.72 1.25
CA GLN A 185 7.51 11.14 1.18
C GLN A 185 6.54 10.07 1.69
N TRP A 186 7.04 8.91 2.12
CA TRP A 186 6.21 7.79 2.58
C TRP A 186 5.20 7.35 1.53
N THR A 187 5.67 7.18 0.29
CA THR A 187 4.84 6.73 -0.82
C THR A 187 5.50 5.59 -1.60
N LEU A 188 4.66 4.74 -2.16
CA LEU A 188 5.03 3.70 -3.11
C LEU A 188 4.11 3.84 -4.33
N THR A 189 4.70 4.01 -5.51
CA THR A 189 3.96 3.99 -6.77
C THR A 189 4.35 2.77 -7.60
N LEU A 190 3.35 2.05 -8.10
CA LEU A 190 3.50 0.89 -8.97
C LEU A 190 2.72 1.10 -10.26
N GLY A 191 3.36 0.83 -11.39
CA GLY A 191 2.75 0.83 -12.72
C GLY A 191 2.62 -0.59 -13.27
N PHE A 192 1.59 -0.78 -14.08
CA PHE A 192 1.22 -2.06 -14.67
C PHE A 192 0.73 -1.80 -16.09
N ASP A 193 0.96 -2.73 -17.01
CA ASP A 193 0.50 -2.57 -18.39
C ASP A 193 -1.01 -2.72 -18.54
N SER A 194 -1.64 -3.50 -17.67
CA SER A 194 -3.06 -3.85 -17.75
C SER A 194 -3.97 -2.89 -17.00
N THR A 195 -3.42 -1.92 -16.25
CA THR A 195 -4.23 -1.09 -15.36
C THR A 195 -3.53 0.22 -14.99
N TYR A 196 -4.30 1.22 -14.56
CA TYR A 196 -3.76 2.52 -14.14
C TYR A 196 -2.71 2.39 -13.03
N PRO A 197 -1.63 3.19 -12.98
CA PRO A 197 -0.69 3.15 -11.88
C PRO A 197 -1.38 3.36 -10.52
N VAL A 198 -0.90 2.67 -9.49
CA VAL A 198 -1.38 2.78 -8.11
C VAL A 198 -0.35 3.48 -7.25
N ARG A 199 -0.81 4.37 -6.39
CA ARG A 199 -0.01 5.00 -5.35
C ARG A 199 -0.58 4.67 -3.99
N LEU A 200 0.30 4.17 -3.15
CA LEU A 200 0.07 3.79 -1.77
C LEU A 200 0.89 4.73 -0.88
N SER A 201 0.24 5.49 -0.02
CA SER A 201 0.88 6.49 0.84
C SER A 201 0.53 6.30 2.31
N GLY A 202 1.47 6.64 3.18
CA GLY A 202 1.27 6.64 4.62
C GLY A 202 2.32 5.85 5.39
N PRO A 203 2.15 5.69 6.70
CA PRO A 203 3.18 5.13 7.58
C PRO A 203 3.69 3.75 7.17
N ALA A 204 2.85 2.88 6.58
CA ALA A 204 3.28 1.55 6.16
C ALA A 204 4.05 1.52 4.83
N ALA A 205 4.13 2.64 4.09
CA ALA A 205 4.73 2.68 2.75
C ALA A 205 6.19 2.19 2.68
N PRO A 206 7.08 2.44 3.66
CA PRO A 206 8.43 1.86 3.65
C PRO A 206 8.43 0.33 3.70
N ALA A 207 7.51 -0.27 4.46
CA ALA A 207 7.38 -1.72 4.54
C ALA A 207 6.83 -2.30 3.24
N LEU A 208 5.81 -1.65 2.67
CA LEU A 208 5.27 -2.02 1.36
C LEU A 208 6.34 -1.90 0.27
N SER A 209 7.17 -0.86 0.32
CA SER A 209 8.27 -0.62 -0.63
C SER A 209 9.32 -1.73 -0.57
N LEU A 210 9.74 -2.11 0.64
CA LEU A 210 10.68 -3.20 0.85
C LEU A 210 10.16 -4.53 0.29
N TRP A 211 8.94 -4.91 0.69
CA TRP A 211 8.37 -6.19 0.26
C TRP A 211 8.05 -6.22 -1.24
N SER A 212 7.59 -5.11 -1.79
CA SER A 212 7.37 -5.00 -3.24
C SER A 212 8.69 -5.08 -4.00
N ALA A 213 9.77 -4.46 -3.52
CA ALA A 213 11.08 -4.60 -4.15
C ALA A 213 11.60 -6.04 -4.09
N TYR A 214 11.43 -6.71 -2.95
CA TYR A 214 11.80 -8.12 -2.81
C TYR A 214 11.07 -9.01 -3.84
N GLY A 215 9.77 -8.76 -4.06
CA GLY A 215 8.98 -9.48 -5.06
C GLY A 215 9.24 -9.08 -6.52
N VAL A 216 9.49 -7.80 -6.80
CA VAL A 216 9.66 -7.26 -8.17
C VAL A 216 11.10 -7.40 -8.67
N LEU A 217 12.09 -7.13 -7.81
CA LEU A 217 13.51 -7.10 -8.16
C LEU A 217 14.25 -8.40 -7.79
N GLY A 218 13.60 -9.31 -7.04
CA GLY A 218 14.26 -10.50 -6.50
C GLY A 218 15.51 -10.13 -5.72
N GLU A 219 16.60 -10.89 -5.88
CA GLU A 219 17.87 -10.69 -5.16
C GLU A 219 18.50 -9.30 -5.36
N SER A 220 18.19 -8.60 -6.46
CA SER A 220 18.75 -7.26 -6.76
C SER A 220 18.13 -6.13 -5.93
N TRP A 221 17.13 -6.40 -5.10
CA TRP A 221 16.47 -5.38 -4.27
C TRP A 221 17.44 -4.61 -3.37
N VAL A 222 18.52 -5.27 -2.92
CA VAL A 222 19.51 -4.70 -1.99
C VAL A 222 20.34 -3.59 -2.63
N ASP A 223 20.46 -3.62 -3.96
CA ASP A 223 21.23 -2.67 -4.75
C ASP A 223 20.38 -1.44 -5.17
N ASP A 224 19.08 -1.44 -4.90
CA ASP A 224 18.21 -0.31 -5.24
C ASP A 224 18.53 0.91 -4.36
N PRO A 225 19.06 2.02 -4.93
CA PRO A 225 19.46 3.19 -4.15
C PRO A 225 18.28 3.85 -3.42
N ARG A 226 17.04 3.64 -3.88
CA ARG A 226 15.85 4.20 -3.25
C ARG A 226 15.49 3.49 -1.94
N LEU A 227 16.04 2.30 -1.71
CA LEU A 227 15.89 1.53 -0.46
C LEU A 227 17.08 1.69 0.49
N ALA A 228 18.14 2.38 0.09
CA ALA A 228 19.37 2.50 0.88
C ALA A 228 19.13 3.00 2.32
N ALA A 229 18.13 3.87 2.54
CA ALA A 229 17.77 4.37 3.87
C ALA A 229 17.25 3.28 4.83
N LEU A 230 16.77 2.14 4.32
CA LEU A 230 16.38 0.99 5.14
C LEU A 230 17.56 0.09 5.49
N LEU A 231 18.68 0.21 4.76
CA LEU A 231 19.87 -0.65 4.89
C LEU A 231 20.98 -0.04 5.75
N SER A 232 20.94 1.29 5.94
CA SER A 232 21.74 2.02 6.92
C SER A 232 21.32 1.70 8.35
#